data_AF-A0A8D8GFY0-F1
#
_entry.id   AF-A0A8D8GFY0-F1
#
_cell.length_a   1.000
_cell.length_b   1.000
_cell.length_c   1.000
_cell.angle_alpha   90.00
_cell.angle_beta   90.00
_cell.angle_gamma   90.00
#
_symmetry.space_group_name_H-M   'P 1'
#
loop_
_entity.id
_entity.type
_entity.pdbx_description
1 polymer ?
#
loop_
_entity_poly.entity_id
_entity_poly.type
_entity_poly.pdbx_seq_one_letter_code
_entity_poly.pdbx_strand_id
1 'polypeptide(L)'
;MWTECLPVAWRHLAPAVYSRWLEYRTRYMTPSEDIFAMLETLRRRYQLGIITNGPSAAQWEKVDRLGMGPFFDCILVSSDLPWAKPDRNIFYAACHYLGVQPEQCVMIGDKLETDVQVSAKRRAWARWRE
;
A
#
# COMPACT_ATOMS: atom_id res chain seq x y z
N MET A 1 -1.76 19.87 -6.19
CA MET A 1 -0.36 19.50 -5.93
C MET A 1 0.62 20.17 -6.88
N TRP A 2 0.95 19.67 -8.09
CA TRP A 2 2.01 20.29 -8.92
C TRP A 2 1.78 21.76 -9.28
N THR A 3 0.54 22.16 -9.58
CA THR A 3 0.15 23.56 -9.81
C THR A 3 0.31 24.45 -8.56
N GLU A 4 0.25 23.86 -7.37
CA GLU A 4 0.39 24.58 -6.09
C GLU A 4 1.84 24.60 -5.62
N CYS A 5 2.63 23.58 -5.97
CA CYS A 5 4.05 23.48 -5.64
C CYS A 5 4.94 24.37 -6.52
N LEU A 6 4.50 24.69 -7.74
CA LEU A 6 5.27 25.53 -8.67
C LEU A 6 4.95 27.01 -8.47
N PRO A 7 5.97 27.91 -8.54
CA PRO A 7 5.74 29.35 -8.57
C PRO A 7 4.78 29.75 -9.71
N VAL A 8 4.04 30.84 -9.53
CA VAL A 8 2.99 31.29 -10.49
C VAL A 8 3.49 31.32 -11.93
N ALA A 9 4.71 31.83 -12.15
CA ALA A 9 5.34 31.91 -13.47
C ALA A 9 5.49 30.54 -14.17
N TRP A 10 5.56 29.43 -13.41
CA TRP A 10 5.84 28.08 -13.91
C TRP A 10 4.65 27.13 -13.84
N ARG A 11 3.49 27.57 -13.34
CA ARG A 11 2.31 26.71 -13.18
C ARG A 11 1.83 26.08 -14.49
N HIS A 12 2.04 26.76 -15.62
CA HIS A 12 1.71 26.24 -16.95
C HIS A 12 2.50 24.96 -17.30
N LEU A 13 3.64 24.71 -16.66
CA LEU A 13 4.42 23.47 -16.84
C LEU A 13 3.89 22.30 -16.01
N ALA A 14 2.98 22.52 -15.06
CA ALA A 14 2.51 21.49 -14.15
C ALA A 14 1.99 20.22 -14.87
N PRO A 15 1.21 20.30 -15.98
CA PRO A 15 0.78 19.10 -16.71
C PRO A 15 1.95 18.32 -17.32
N ALA A 16 2.94 19.02 -17.88
CA ALA A 16 4.11 18.39 -18.49
C ALA A 16 5.02 17.74 -17.43
N VAL A 17 5.25 18.43 -16.32
CA VAL A 17 6.00 17.90 -15.17
C VAL A 17 5.28 16.68 -14.58
N TYR A 18 3.97 16.75 -14.38
CA TYR A 18 3.19 15.64 -13.86
C TYR A 18 3.28 14.41 -14.78
N SER A 19 3.12 14.61 -16.10
CA SER A 19 3.18 13.52 -17.08
C SER A 19 4.55 12.85 -17.08
N ARG A 20 5.63 13.63 -17.08
CA ARG A 20 7.01 13.10 -17.05
C ARG A 20 7.34 12.45 -15.71
N TRP A 21 6.88 13.01 -14.61
CA TRP A 21 7.01 12.39 -13.29
C TRP A 21 6.29 11.04 -13.25
N LEU A 22 5.07 10.95 -13.78
CA LEU A 22 4.33 9.70 -13.82
C LEU A 22 5.06 8.65 -14.66
N GLU A 23 5.56 9.04 -15.84
CA GLU A 23 6.38 8.17 -16.70
C GLU A 23 7.61 7.65 -15.96
N TYR A 24 8.44 8.52 -15.40
CA TYR A 24 9.68 8.12 -14.74
C TYR A 24 9.45 7.36 -13.45
N ARG A 25 8.50 7.81 -12.63
CA ARG A 25 8.12 7.09 -11.42
C ARG A 25 7.78 5.66 -11.78
N THR A 26 6.98 5.46 -12.82
CA THR A 26 6.54 4.12 -13.18
C THR A 26 7.63 3.31 -13.87
N ARG A 27 8.52 3.95 -14.64
CA ARG A 27 9.65 3.29 -15.30
C ARG A 27 10.73 2.82 -14.31
N TYR A 28 10.98 3.59 -13.26
CA TYR A 28 12.05 3.31 -12.30
C TYR A 28 11.54 2.72 -10.98
N MET A 29 10.23 2.53 -10.85
CA MET A 29 9.65 1.76 -9.77
C MET A 29 9.78 0.29 -10.13
N THR A 30 10.81 -0.36 -9.58
CA THR A 30 11.06 -1.79 -9.79
C THR A 30 11.50 -2.39 -8.45
N PRO A 31 10.76 -3.37 -7.90
CA PRO A 31 11.19 -4.14 -6.75
C PRO A 31 12.46 -4.93 -7.11
N SER A 32 13.38 -5.07 -6.17
CA SER A 32 14.53 -5.96 -6.35
C SER A 32 14.09 -7.42 -6.37
N GLU A 33 14.91 -8.31 -6.95
CA GLU A 33 14.70 -9.76 -6.95
C GLU A 33 14.53 -10.30 -5.52
N ASP A 34 15.27 -9.75 -4.56
CA ASP A 34 15.16 -10.10 -3.14
C ASP A 34 13.76 -9.88 -2.57
N ILE A 35 13.03 -8.86 -3.03
CA ILE A 35 11.65 -8.63 -2.59
C ILE A 35 10.73 -9.74 -3.09
N PHE A 36 10.88 -10.16 -4.34
CA PHE A 36 10.09 -11.26 -4.89
C PHE A 36 10.41 -12.57 -4.15
N ALA A 37 11.70 -12.89 -3.94
CA ALA A 37 12.11 -14.08 -3.19
C ALA A 37 11.58 -14.08 -1.74
N MET A 38 11.58 -12.91 -1.09
CA MET A 38 10.99 -12.74 0.24
C MET A 38 9.48 -13.02 0.22
N LEU A 39 8.74 -12.45 -0.73
CA LEU A 39 7.30 -12.67 -0.86
C LEU A 39 6.97 -14.15 -1.11
N GLU A 40 7.70 -14.82 -2.01
CA GLU A 40 7.54 -16.26 -2.24
C GLU A 40 7.78 -17.08 -0.97
N THR A 41 8.80 -16.72 -0.20
CA THR A 41 9.13 -17.40 1.06
C THR A 41 8.02 -17.22 2.09
N LEU A 42 7.49 -16.00 2.22
CA LEU A 42 6.41 -15.70 3.15
C LEU A 42 5.11 -16.42 2.76
N ARG A 43 4.77 -16.49 1.48
CA ARG A 43 3.56 -17.18 0.97
C ARG A 43 3.51 -18.67 1.29
N ARG A 44 4.67 -19.30 1.54
CA ARG A 44 4.72 -20.72 1.97
C ARG A 44 4.14 -20.95 3.36
N ARG A 45 3.99 -19.90 4.17
CA ARG A 45 3.60 -19.99 5.59
C ARG A 45 2.49 -19.03 6.00
N TYR A 46 2.29 -17.94 5.27
CA TYR A 46 1.36 -16.88 5.61
C TYR A 46 0.51 -16.51 4.40
N GLN A 47 -0.72 -16.11 4.66
CA GLN A 47 -1.50 -15.34 3.70
C GLN A 47 -1.00 -13.90 3.68
N LEU A 48 -0.88 -13.32 2.50
CA LEU A 48 -0.37 -11.97 2.32
C LEU A 48 -1.49 -11.05 1.83
N GLY A 49 -1.62 -9.90 2.48
CA GLY A 49 -2.56 -8.85 2.09
C GLY A 49 -1.88 -7.49 1.89
N ILE A 50 -2.38 -6.70 0.94
CA ILE A 50 -2.06 -5.27 0.81
C ILE A 50 -3.24 -4.45 1.29
N ILE A 51 -2.97 -3.46 2.15
CA ILE A 51 -3.92 -2.38 2.49
C ILE A 51 -3.26 -1.04 2.15
N THR A 52 -3.78 -0.34 1.14
CA THR A 52 -3.18 0.91 0.65
C THR A 52 -4.21 2.04 0.57
N ASN A 53 -3.79 3.24 0.98
CA ASN A 53 -4.58 4.45 0.80
C ASN A 53 -4.18 5.13 -0.50
N GLY A 54 -5.15 5.58 -1.28
CA GLY A 54 -4.94 6.44 -2.43
C GLY A 54 -5.92 6.16 -3.57
N PRO A 55 -5.75 6.87 -4.71
CA PRO A 55 -6.64 6.71 -5.85
C PRO A 55 -6.53 5.31 -6.48
N SER A 56 -7.69 4.72 -6.78
CA SER A 56 -7.85 3.35 -7.31
C SER A 56 -6.91 3.07 -8.47
N ALA A 57 -7.06 3.83 -9.55
CA ALA A 57 -6.29 3.68 -10.78
C ALA A 57 -4.78 3.72 -10.51
N ALA A 58 -4.32 4.59 -9.62
CA ALA A 58 -2.90 4.76 -9.33
C ALA A 58 -2.31 3.64 -8.46
N GLN A 59 -3.13 2.91 -7.69
CA GLN A 59 -2.66 1.76 -6.90
C GLN A 59 -2.71 0.48 -7.73
N TRP A 60 -3.80 0.27 -8.48
CA TRP A 60 -3.91 -0.87 -9.39
C TRP A 60 -2.86 -0.82 -10.51
N GLU A 61 -2.57 0.36 -11.08
CA GLU A 61 -1.48 0.51 -12.04
C GLU A 61 -0.13 0.01 -11.48
N LYS A 62 0.17 0.26 -10.20
CA LYS A 62 1.40 -0.26 -9.57
C LYS A 62 1.34 -1.76 -9.41
N VAL A 63 0.21 -2.30 -8.94
CA VAL A 63 0.06 -3.75 -8.72
C VAL A 63 0.31 -4.50 -10.03
N ASP A 64 -0.30 -4.03 -11.11
CA ASP A 64 -0.20 -4.64 -12.43
C ASP A 64 1.21 -4.51 -13.01
N ARG A 65 1.75 -3.29 -13.03
CA ARG A 65 3.07 -3.04 -13.63
C ARG A 65 4.22 -3.70 -12.88
N LEU A 66 4.11 -3.82 -11.55
CA LEU A 66 5.12 -4.45 -10.73
C LEU A 66 4.95 -5.97 -10.64
N GLY A 67 3.94 -6.54 -11.29
CA GLY A 67 3.66 -7.98 -11.22
C GLY A 67 3.37 -8.45 -9.81
N MET A 68 2.82 -7.59 -8.95
CA MET A 68 2.62 -7.88 -7.52
C MET A 68 1.37 -8.69 -7.24
N GLY A 69 0.36 -8.62 -8.11
CA GLY A 69 -0.94 -9.27 -7.92
C GLY A 69 -0.85 -10.74 -7.48
N PRO A 70 -0.06 -11.60 -8.15
CA PRO A 70 0.04 -13.02 -7.79
C PRO A 70 0.60 -13.32 -6.40
N PHE A 71 1.23 -12.35 -5.73
CA PHE A 71 1.85 -12.55 -4.42
C PHE A 71 0.90 -12.30 -3.24
N PHE A 72 -0.27 -11.70 -3.48
CA PHE A 72 -1.18 -11.30 -2.41
C PHE A 72 -2.55 -11.95 -2.59
N ASP A 73 -3.06 -12.50 -1.50
CA ASP A 73 -4.36 -13.16 -1.45
C ASP A 73 -5.51 -12.15 -1.28
N CYS A 74 -5.17 -10.93 -0.85
CA CYS A 74 -6.10 -9.80 -0.74
C CYS A 74 -5.39 -8.48 -1.04
N ILE A 75 -5.99 -7.62 -1.86
CA ILE A 75 -5.52 -6.25 -2.09
C ILE A 75 -6.70 -5.29 -1.88
N LEU A 76 -6.60 -4.44 -0.86
CA LEU A 76 -7.59 -3.44 -0.53
C LEU A 76 -7.05 -2.04 -0.82
N VAL A 77 -7.72 -1.34 -1.73
CA VAL A 77 -7.44 0.06 -2.05
C VAL A 77 -8.54 0.93 -1.44
N SER A 78 -8.15 1.90 -0.63
CA SER A 78 -9.10 2.69 0.17
C SER A 78 -10.16 3.41 -0.66
N SER A 79 -9.84 3.86 -1.87
CA SER A 79 -10.81 4.56 -2.74
C SER A 79 -11.90 3.66 -3.31
N ASP A 80 -11.70 2.34 -3.23
CA ASP A 80 -12.67 1.35 -3.70
C ASP A 80 -13.62 0.94 -2.56
N LEU A 81 -13.40 1.50 -1.36
CA LEU A 81 -14.03 1.11 -0.12
C LEU A 81 -14.57 2.34 0.61
N PRO A 82 -15.54 2.18 1.52
CA PRO A 82 -16.03 3.27 2.35
C PRO A 82 -15.06 3.67 3.48
N TRP A 83 -13.93 2.96 3.61
CA TRP A 83 -12.96 3.14 4.69
C TRP A 83 -11.55 3.29 4.14
N ALA A 84 -10.73 4.04 4.85
CA ALA A 84 -9.31 4.19 4.61
C ALA A 84 -8.56 4.05 5.92
N LYS A 85 -7.28 3.66 5.91
CA LYS A 85 -6.44 3.76 7.11
C LYS A 85 -6.46 5.23 7.59
N PRO A 86 -6.62 5.56 8.89
CA PRO A 86 -6.54 4.71 10.09
C PRO A 86 -7.88 4.08 10.55
N ASP A 87 -8.92 4.03 9.73
CA ASP A 87 -10.16 3.34 10.13
C ASP A 87 -9.90 1.84 10.31
N ARG A 88 -10.34 1.26 11.42
CA ARG A 88 -10.18 -0.17 11.74
C ARG A 88 -10.92 -1.07 10.77
N ASN A 89 -12.00 -0.59 10.17
CA ASN A 89 -12.86 -1.39 9.30
C ASN A 89 -12.11 -1.91 8.07
N ILE A 90 -11.13 -1.19 7.54
CA ILE A 90 -10.33 -1.68 6.41
C ILE A 90 -9.44 -2.87 6.81
N PHE A 91 -8.94 -2.90 8.05
CA PHE A 91 -8.14 -4.03 8.56
C PHE A 91 -9.03 -5.23 8.86
N TYR A 92 -10.23 -5.02 9.42
CA TYR A 92 -11.20 -6.10 9.62
C TYR A 92 -11.70 -6.66 8.29
N ALA A 93 -11.90 -5.82 7.28
CA ALA A 93 -12.23 -6.28 5.93
C ALA A 93 -11.11 -7.19 5.38
N ALA A 94 -9.84 -6.82 5.54
CA ALA A 94 -8.71 -7.66 5.13
C ALA A 94 -8.72 -9.01 5.88
N CYS A 95 -8.90 -9.00 7.20
CA CYS A 95 -9.00 -10.23 8.00
C CYS A 95 -10.16 -11.12 7.52
N HIS A 96 -11.31 -10.51 7.20
CA HIS A 96 -12.48 -11.22 6.68
C HIS A 96 -12.21 -11.86 5.31
N TYR A 97 -11.63 -11.13 4.36
CA TYR A 97 -11.26 -11.67 3.04
C TYR A 97 -10.23 -12.80 3.13
N LEU A 98 -9.30 -12.71 4.08
CA LEU A 98 -8.28 -13.73 4.33
C LEU A 98 -8.81 -14.91 5.16
N GLY A 99 -9.97 -14.77 5.83
CA GLY A 99 -10.55 -15.81 6.68
C GLY A 99 -9.79 -16.02 8.00
N VAL A 100 -9.13 -14.99 8.51
CA VAL A 100 -8.29 -15.04 9.72
C VAL A 100 -8.84 -14.16 10.84
N GLN A 101 -8.52 -14.52 12.09
CA GLN A 101 -8.83 -13.65 13.22
C GLN A 101 -7.84 -12.48 13.28
N PRO A 102 -8.27 -11.28 13.69
CA PRO A 102 -7.37 -10.16 13.93
C PRO A 102 -6.24 -10.53 14.88
N GLU A 103 -6.41 -11.38 15.87
CA GLU A 103 -5.32 -11.72 16.79
C GLU A 103 -4.19 -12.55 16.15
N GLN A 104 -4.37 -13.03 14.90
CA GLN A 104 -3.44 -13.92 14.20
C GLN A 104 -2.63 -13.26 13.08
N CYS A 105 -2.80 -11.96 12.83
CA CYS A 105 -2.08 -11.31 11.75
C CYS A 105 -1.16 -10.18 12.23
N VAL A 106 -0.28 -9.72 11.33
CA VAL A 106 0.69 -8.64 11.56
C VAL A 106 0.61 -7.65 10.39
N MET A 107 0.65 -6.35 10.71
CA MET A 107 0.52 -5.24 9.76
C MET A 107 1.90 -4.61 9.66
N ILE A 108 2.43 -4.59 8.44
CA ILE A 108 3.73 -3.99 8.14
C ILE A 108 3.45 -2.73 7.32
N GLY A 109 3.89 -1.57 7.83
CA GLY A 109 3.69 -0.28 7.19
C GLY A 109 4.65 0.76 7.74
N ASP A 110 4.86 1.83 6.96
CA ASP A 110 5.83 2.89 7.24
C ASP A 110 5.29 3.98 8.17
N LYS A 111 3.96 4.14 8.26
CA LYS A 111 3.35 5.23 9.01
C LYS A 111 2.82 4.76 10.36
N LEU A 112 3.44 5.25 11.43
CA LEU A 112 3.04 4.94 12.79
C LEU A 112 1.56 5.22 13.06
N GLU A 113 1.06 6.39 12.63
CA GLU A 113 -0.31 6.85 12.90
C GLU A 113 -1.38 6.07 12.14
N THR A 114 -1.09 5.68 10.89
CA THR A 114 -2.09 5.04 10.03
C THR A 114 -1.98 3.52 9.96
N ASP A 115 -0.77 2.97 10.14
CA ASP A 115 -0.51 1.54 9.97
C ASP A 115 -0.30 0.82 11.31
N VAL A 116 0.45 1.43 12.24
CA VAL A 116 0.94 0.73 13.44
C VAL A 116 0.09 0.97 14.70
N GLN A 117 -0.19 2.21 15.07
CA GLN A 117 -0.95 2.51 16.31
C GLN A 117 -2.40 2.02 16.25
N VAL A 118 -2.97 1.94 15.06
CA VAL A 118 -4.35 1.52 14.84
C VAL A 118 -4.50 0.01 14.95
N SER A 119 -3.55 -0.73 14.36
CA SER A 119 -3.49 -2.19 14.39
C SER A 119 -3.07 -2.71 15.77
N ALA A 120 -2.15 -2.02 16.45
CA ALA A 120 -1.57 -2.40 17.75
C ALA A 120 -2.51 -2.30 18.96
N LYS A 121 -3.66 -1.63 18.85
CA LYS A 121 -4.56 -1.40 20.00
C LYS A 121 -5.25 -2.67 20.54
N ARG A 122 -5.07 -3.82 19.89
CA ARG A 122 -5.20 -5.15 20.51
C ARG A 122 -3.83 -5.85 20.41
N ARG A 123 -3.39 -6.43 21.52
CA ARG A 123 -2.06 -7.01 21.88
C ARG A 123 -1.26 -7.85 20.86
N ALA A 124 -1.65 -7.95 19.58
CA ALA A 124 -1.04 -8.85 18.58
C ALA A 124 -0.16 -8.17 17.50
N TRP A 125 -0.14 -6.84 17.36
CA TRP A 125 0.29 -6.22 16.09
C TRP A 125 1.50 -5.27 16.13
N ALA A 126 2.18 -5.11 17.27
CA ALA A 126 3.35 -4.23 17.35
C ALA A 126 4.61 -5.00 17.75
N ARG A 127 5.46 -5.33 16.77
CA ARG A 127 6.88 -5.52 17.04
C ARG A 127 7.73 -5.12 15.82
N TRP A 128 8.18 -3.86 15.83
CA TRP A 128 9.47 -3.48 15.28
C TRP A 128 10.32 -2.99 16.47
N ARG A 129 11.32 -3.80 16.83
CA ARG A 129 12.56 -3.44 17.54
C ARG A 129 13.62 -4.12 16.67
N GLU A 130 14.66 -3.46 16.18
CA GLU A 130 15.62 -2.57 16.87
C GLU A 130 15.91 -1.29 16.10
#